data_AF-A0A2A5ISK1-F1
#
_entry.id   AF-A0A2A5ISK1-F1
#
_cell.length_a   1.000
_cell.length_b   1.000
_cell.length_c   1.000
_cell.angle_alpha   90.00
_cell.angle_beta   90.00
_cell.angle_gamma   90.00
#
_symmetry.space_group_name_H-M   'P 1'
#
loop_
_entity.id
_entity.type
_entity.pdbx_description
1 polymer ?
#
loop_
_entity_poly.entity_id
_entity_poly.type
_entity_poly.pdbx_seq_one_letter_code
_entity_poly.pdbx_strand_id
1 'polypeptide(L)'
;MEINKPKAFETSDKAHADLFNEMVQTLLENDNGLLEQLTSHTHDMKLHASEDEKKKWNDSQSYKITADNGMQLINVSADSKIFDAIKDKGTCTFYAASGVEDSPSPTNISLRGMQIVGQNNIGTGFAVDIAGNAYSFYYNHGHTTITWTPLPSISDLNKWNESQLIKITNDTGGVRVSVGATDSLLDKITETGKTFGTFYSMAGAQDNPSEVSARGFYHFTSSDSNNKGTYGWVIAVDNKNNMYTNYLDLNLGWQGWRRTLNEVDQQITWTTPRLLNGWKQYSSSSLPIRFGKNALGEVEITGAVRDGPLGEIPVFVLPEGYRPKQSVYYVGVASSLGTSGVPQYHRTFITTDGRVCVQLSSNSSNPTEFITFLVKFSTL
;
A
#
# COMPACT_ATOMS: atom_id res chain seq x y z
N MET A 1 -48.27 69.19 -37.51
CA MET A 1 -49.32 69.88 -36.73
C MET A 1 -48.97 71.36 -36.78
N GLU A 2 -49.90 72.25 -37.12
CA GLU A 2 -49.63 73.70 -37.17
C GLU A 2 -50.23 74.38 -35.96
N ILE A 3 -49.43 75.21 -35.27
CA ILE A 3 -49.89 76.00 -34.12
C ILE A 3 -50.39 77.36 -34.63
N ASN A 4 -51.67 77.64 -34.42
CA ASN A 4 -52.28 78.90 -34.81
C ASN A 4 -51.85 80.02 -33.87
N LYS A 5 -51.38 81.14 -34.43
CA LYS A 5 -51.04 82.33 -33.63
C LYS A 5 -52.31 83.15 -33.35
N PRO A 6 -52.73 83.29 -32.08
CA PRO A 6 -53.87 84.14 -31.73
C PRO A 6 -53.55 85.62 -32.03
N LYS A 7 -54.59 86.39 -32.34
CA LYS A 7 -54.46 87.85 -32.52
C LYS A 7 -54.19 88.52 -31.17
N ALA A 8 -53.44 89.62 -31.19
CA ALA A 8 -53.22 90.43 -30.00
C ALA A 8 -54.56 90.91 -29.43
N PHE A 9 -54.71 90.80 -28.12
CA PHE A 9 -55.87 91.31 -27.40
C PHE A 9 -55.71 92.82 -27.18
N GLU A 10 -56.71 93.60 -27.59
CA GLU A 10 -56.71 95.07 -27.50
C GLU A 10 -57.90 95.55 -26.64
N THR A 11 -57.62 96.40 -25.66
CA THR A 11 -58.62 97.05 -24.80
C THR A 11 -58.14 98.43 -24.36
N SER A 12 -59.03 99.26 -23.80
CA SER A 12 -58.68 100.59 -23.27
C SER A 12 -57.73 100.52 -22.06
N ASP A 13 -57.72 99.40 -21.33
CA ASP A 13 -56.78 99.14 -20.24
C ASP A 13 -55.53 98.43 -20.76
N LYS A 14 -54.54 99.24 -21.13
CA LYS A 14 -53.30 98.77 -21.74
C LYS A 14 -52.49 97.84 -20.83
N ALA A 15 -52.49 98.06 -19.51
CA ALA A 15 -51.67 97.27 -18.59
C ALA A 15 -52.18 95.82 -18.49
N HIS A 16 -53.50 95.63 -18.42
CA HIS A 16 -54.09 94.28 -18.44
C HIS A 16 -54.00 93.61 -19.81
N ALA A 17 -54.10 94.39 -20.91
CA ALA A 17 -53.90 93.87 -22.26
C ALA A 17 -52.47 93.33 -22.47
N ASP A 18 -51.47 94.08 -22.02
CA ASP A 18 -50.06 93.72 -22.13
C ASP A 18 -49.76 92.43 -21.32
N LEU A 19 -50.27 92.32 -20.08
CA LEU A 19 -50.07 91.14 -19.24
C LEU A 19 -50.73 89.87 -19.83
N PHE A 20 -51.93 90.01 -20.40
CA PHE A 20 -52.62 88.91 -21.08
C PHE A 20 -51.88 88.48 -22.35
N ASN A 21 -51.42 89.42 -23.16
CA ASN A 21 -50.66 89.13 -24.38
C ASN A 21 -49.29 88.50 -24.06
N GLU A 22 -48.64 88.88 -22.96
CA GLU A 22 -47.38 88.27 -22.49
C GLU A 22 -47.59 86.80 -22.05
N MET A 23 -48.66 86.51 -21.31
CA MET A 23 -49.05 85.13 -20.98
C MET A 23 -49.35 84.32 -22.24
N VAL A 24 -50.11 84.86 -23.19
CA VAL A 24 -50.42 84.18 -24.46
C VAL A 24 -49.16 83.92 -25.28
N GLN A 25 -48.21 84.86 -25.29
CA GLN A 25 -46.91 84.70 -25.94
C GLN A 25 -46.10 83.58 -25.27
N THR A 26 -46.09 83.51 -23.93
CA THR A 26 -45.43 82.44 -23.19
C THR A 26 -46.04 81.06 -23.50
N LEU A 27 -47.36 80.97 -23.60
CA LEU A 27 -48.05 79.73 -24.00
C LEU A 27 -47.69 79.32 -25.43
N LEU A 28 -47.64 80.28 -26.35
CA LEU A 28 -47.27 80.03 -27.74
C LEU A 28 -45.81 79.55 -27.86
N GLU A 29 -44.89 80.11 -27.08
CA GLU A 29 -43.50 79.66 -27.01
C GLU A 29 -43.39 78.24 -26.45
N ASN A 30 -44.17 77.93 -25.40
CA ASN A 30 -44.23 76.58 -24.83
C ASN A 30 -44.79 75.56 -25.83
N ASP A 31 -45.89 75.88 -26.51
CA ASP A 31 -46.50 74.98 -27.49
C ASP A 31 -45.57 74.72 -28.67
N ASN A 32 -44.88 75.76 -29.18
CA ASN A 32 -43.88 75.59 -30.23
C ASN A 32 -42.69 74.75 -29.76
N GLY A 33 -42.19 75.00 -28.55
CA GLY A 33 -41.14 74.18 -27.95
C GLY A 33 -41.53 72.71 -27.76
N LEU A 34 -42.77 72.44 -27.33
CA LEU A 34 -43.32 71.09 -27.21
C LEU A 34 -43.47 70.41 -28.59
N LEU A 35 -43.94 71.15 -29.59
CA LEU A 35 -44.07 70.64 -30.94
C LEU A 35 -42.71 70.31 -31.55
N GLU A 36 -41.69 71.15 -31.35
CA GLU A 36 -40.31 70.88 -31.75
C GLU A 36 -39.76 69.62 -31.06
N GLN A 37 -39.97 69.47 -29.76
CA GLN A 37 -39.54 68.28 -29.01
C GLN A 37 -40.24 67.01 -29.49
N LEU A 38 -41.57 67.04 -29.69
CA LEU A 38 -42.33 65.89 -30.19
C LEU A 38 -41.93 65.55 -31.62
N THR A 39 -41.69 66.55 -32.46
CA THR A 39 -41.21 66.35 -33.84
C THR A 39 -39.82 65.73 -33.83
N SER A 40 -38.92 66.22 -32.98
CA SER A 40 -37.59 65.65 -32.78
C SER A 40 -37.66 64.20 -32.28
N HIS A 41 -38.57 63.88 -31.35
CA HIS A 41 -38.77 62.52 -30.84
C HIS A 41 -39.36 61.59 -31.91
N THR A 42 -40.31 62.06 -32.71
CA THR A 42 -40.93 61.29 -33.80
C THR A 42 -39.94 60.98 -34.93
N HIS A 43 -38.95 61.87 -35.15
CA HIS A 43 -37.87 61.67 -36.12
C HIS A 43 -36.60 61.07 -35.50
N ASP A 44 -36.60 60.77 -34.20
CA ASP A 44 -35.50 60.05 -33.57
C ASP A 44 -35.56 58.58 -34.00
N MET A 45 -34.62 58.19 -34.87
CA MET A 45 -34.51 56.81 -35.36
C MET A 45 -33.95 55.84 -34.29
N LYS A 46 -33.61 56.32 -33.08
CA LYS A 46 -33.27 55.45 -31.95
C LYS A 46 -34.55 54.87 -31.35
N LEU A 47 -34.87 53.64 -31.77
CA LEU A 47 -35.95 52.86 -31.19
C LEU A 47 -35.71 52.65 -29.68
N HIS A 48 -36.72 52.93 -28.84
CA HIS A 48 -36.67 52.65 -27.39
C HIS A 48 -36.60 51.15 -27.11
N ALA A 49 -37.24 50.35 -27.96
CA ALA A 49 -37.09 48.89 -28.08
C ALA A 49 -37.65 48.47 -29.44
N SER A 50 -36.96 47.59 -30.14
CA SER A 50 -37.43 46.99 -31.40
C SER A 50 -38.34 45.79 -31.17
N GLU A 51 -39.14 45.42 -32.19
CA GLU A 51 -39.94 44.19 -32.13
C GLU A 51 -39.06 42.93 -32.01
N ASP A 52 -37.86 42.95 -32.60
CA ASP A 52 -36.86 41.88 -32.44
C ASP A 52 -36.34 41.78 -31.01
N GLU A 53 -36.13 42.91 -30.33
CA GLU A 53 -35.75 42.93 -28.91
C GLU A 53 -36.89 42.40 -28.03
N LYS A 54 -38.13 42.84 -28.24
CA LYS A 54 -39.29 42.30 -27.51
C LYS A 54 -39.45 40.80 -27.73
N LYS A 55 -39.29 40.33 -28.96
CA LYS A 55 -39.30 38.91 -29.30
C LYS A 55 -38.18 38.16 -28.58
N LYS A 56 -36.95 38.71 -28.55
CA LYS A 56 -35.83 38.15 -27.80
C LYS A 56 -36.12 38.02 -26.30
N TRP A 57 -36.77 39.01 -25.69
CA TRP A 57 -37.20 38.94 -24.28
C TRP A 57 -38.30 37.90 -24.07
N ASN A 58 -39.32 37.87 -24.94
CA ASN A 58 -40.45 36.94 -24.82
C ASN A 58 -40.02 35.48 -25.07
N ASP A 59 -39.07 35.24 -25.97
CA ASP A 59 -38.51 33.92 -26.25
C ASP A 59 -37.44 33.50 -25.23
N SER A 60 -37.05 34.39 -24.31
CA SER A 60 -36.03 34.07 -23.32
C SER A 60 -36.58 33.11 -22.26
N GLN A 61 -35.79 32.08 -21.92
CA GLN A 61 -36.15 31.17 -20.84
C GLN A 61 -35.98 31.87 -19.49
N SER A 62 -37.09 32.27 -18.88
CA SER A 62 -37.12 32.94 -17.58
C SER A 62 -37.56 31.96 -16.48
N TYR A 63 -36.59 31.31 -15.82
CA TYR A 63 -36.84 30.51 -14.61
C TYR A 63 -36.00 31.06 -13.45
N LYS A 64 -36.63 31.38 -12.32
CA LYS A 64 -35.93 31.89 -11.14
C LYS A 64 -35.15 30.76 -10.47
N ILE A 65 -33.83 30.89 -10.41
CA ILE A 65 -32.97 29.97 -9.63
C ILE A 65 -32.67 30.51 -8.22
N THR A 66 -32.90 31.80 -7.98
CA THR A 66 -32.72 32.54 -6.71
C THR A 66 -33.94 33.42 -6.44
N ALA A 67 -34.05 33.94 -5.21
CA ALA A 67 -35.00 34.98 -4.86
C ALA A 67 -34.57 36.36 -5.44
N ASP A 68 -35.52 37.31 -5.51
CA ASP A 68 -35.30 38.63 -6.12
C ASP A 68 -34.31 39.51 -5.35
N ASN A 69 -34.07 39.19 -4.08
CA ASN A 69 -33.09 39.85 -3.22
C ASN A 69 -31.69 39.19 -3.30
N GLY A 70 -31.47 38.29 -4.25
CA GLY A 70 -30.20 37.57 -4.41
C GLY A 70 -29.98 36.43 -3.41
N MET A 71 -30.96 36.12 -2.56
CA MET A 71 -30.91 34.99 -1.65
C MET A 71 -31.33 33.68 -2.34
N GLN A 72 -31.19 32.57 -1.63
CA GLN A 72 -31.72 31.28 -2.04
C GLN A 72 -33.20 31.34 -2.41
N LEU A 73 -33.63 30.52 -3.37
CA LEU A 73 -35.04 30.43 -3.74
C LEU A 73 -35.88 29.70 -2.67
N ILE A 74 -35.33 28.62 -2.11
CA ILE A 74 -36.03 27.77 -1.14
C ILE A 74 -35.37 27.89 0.24
N ASN A 75 -36.18 28.12 1.28
CA ASN A 75 -35.75 28.06 2.67
C ASN A 75 -36.34 26.81 3.33
N VAL A 76 -35.49 25.97 3.91
CA VAL A 76 -35.88 24.76 4.64
C VAL A 76 -35.66 25.00 6.13
N SER A 77 -36.75 24.97 6.90
CA SER A 77 -36.75 25.12 8.36
C SER A 77 -36.17 23.89 9.06
N ALA A 78 -35.74 24.06 10.31
CA ALA A 78 -35.42 22.93 11.18
C ALA A 78 -36.60 21.95 11.25
N ASP A 79 -36.31 20.67 11.53
CA ASP A 79 -37.29 19.58 11.62
C ASP A 79 -38.05 19.29 10.31
N SER A 80 -37.66 19.93 9.20
CA SER A 80 -38.19 19.67 7.85
C SER A 80 -37.22 18.84 7.03
N LYS A 81 -37.64 18.41 5.83
CA LYS A 81 -36.80 17.69 4.86
C LYS A 81 -36.43 18.58 3.67
N ILE A 82 -35.15 18.58 3.31
CA ILE A 82 -34.64 19.17 2.06
C ILE A 82 -35.32 18.50 0.88
N PHE A 83 -35.42 17.16 0.90
CA PHE A 83 -36.08 16.39 -0.16
C PHE A 83 -37.47 16.94 -0.51
N ASP A 84 -38.36 17.04 0.48
CA ASP A 84 -39.73 17.49 0.26
C ASP A 84 -39.81 18.95 -0.20
N ALA A 85 -38.87 19.79 0.25
CA ALA A 85 -38.83 21.19 -0.13
C ALA A 85 -38.41 21.41 -1.59
N ILE A 86 -37.59 20.52 -2.16
CA ILE A 86 -36.98 20.72 -3.50
C ILE A 86 -37.46 19.72 -4.57
N LYS A 87 -38.00 18.54 -4.23
CA LYS A 87 -38.28 17.44 -5.19
C LYS A 87 -39.21 17.78 -6.37
N ASP A 88 -40.18 18.66 -6.13
CA ASP A 88 -41.17 19.09 -7.13
C ASP A 88 -40.81 20.48 -7.70
N LYS A 89 -39.59 20.97 -7.43
CA LYS A 89 -39.07 22.24 -7.95
C LYS A 89 -38.14 21.96 -9.12
N GLY A 90 -38.03 22.94 -10.02
CA GLY A 90 -37.01 22.91 -11.07
C GLY A 90 -35.62 23.22 -10.51
N THR A 91 -34.71 23.62 -11.40
CA THR A 91 -33.38 24.11 -11.00
C THR A 91 -33.50 25.26 -10.01
N CYS A 92 -33.02 25.10 -8.79
CA CYS A 92 -33.14 26.14 -7.76
C CYS A 92 -32.02 26.07 -6.73
N THR A 93 -31.77 27.21 -6.09
CA THR A 93 -30.94 27.32 -4.89
C THR A 93 -31.77 27.12 -3.62
N PHE A 94 -31.15 26.62 -2.57
CA PHE A 94 -31.80 26.44 -1.28
C PHE A 94 -30.84 26.72 -0.11
N TYR A 95 -31.43 27.08 1.02
CA TYR A 95 -30.80 27.12 2.33
C TYR A 95 -31.52 26.13 3.23
N ALA A 96 -30.76 25.30 3.94
CA ALA A 96 -31.28 24.43 4.98
C ALA A 96 -30.74 24.88 6.33
N ALA A 97 -31.64 25.14 7.26
CA ALA A 97 -31.28 25.49 8.62
C ALA A 97 -30.58 24.32 9.34
N SER A 98 -29.87 24.63 10.42
CA SER A 98 -29.39 23.59 11.34
C SER A 98 -30.58 22.84 11.94
N GLY A 99 -30.49 21.52 12.04
CA GLY A 99 -31.58 20.67 12.56
C GLY A 99 -32.57 20.15 11.51
N VAL A 100 -32.28 20.32 10.22
CA VAL A 100 -33.04 19.69 9.14
C VAL A 100 -32.81 18.17 9.16
N GLU A 101 -33.85 17.38 8.91
CA GLU A 101 -33.86 15.92 9.20
C GLU A 101 -32.92 15.14 8.28
N ASP A 102 -32.92 15.46 6.99
CA ASP A 102 -32.17 14.77 5.93
C ASP A 102 -30.89 15.52 5.52
N SER A 103 -30.32 16.31 6.44
CA SER A 103 -29.05 17.00 6.24
C SER A 103 -27.88 16.00 6.18
N PRO A 104 -26.95 16.13 5.22
CA PRO A 104 -25.73 15.32 5.14
C PRO A 104 -24.63 15.75 6.12
N SER A 105 -24.77 16.92 6.74
CA SER A 105 -23.75 17.45 7.65
C SER A 105 -23.73 16.62 8.95
N PRO A 106 -22.59 16.02 9.36
CA PRO A 106 -22.50 15.19 10.56
C PRO A 106 -22.91 15.89 11.86
N THR A 107 -22.71 17.21 11.95
CA THR A 107 -23.09 18.04 13.11
C THR A 107 -24.44 18.73 12.93
N ASN A 108 -25.19 18.36 11.89
CA ASN A 108 -26.47 18.96 11.47
C ASN A 108 -26.45 20.50 11.49
N ILE A 109 -25.37 21.10 11.02
CA ILE A 109 -25.23 22.56 10.84
C ILE A 109 -25.88 23.00 9.53
N SER A 110 -26.20 24.29 9.44
CA SER A 110 -26.83 24.86 8.26
C SER A 110 -25.98 24.67 6.99
N LEU A 111 -26.64 24.52 5.85
CA LEU A 111 -25.99 24.36 4.55
C LEU A 111 -26.73 25.12 3.46
N ARG A 112 -26.03 25.36 2.34
CA ARG A 112 -26.58 25.98 1.14
C ARG A 112 -26.29 25.10 -0.05
N GLY A 113 -27.23 25.00 -0.96
CA GLY A 113 -27.05 24.17 -2.14
C GLY A 113 -27.85 24.65 -3.34
N MET A 114 -27.70 23.89 -4.42
CA MET A 114 -28.41 24.05 -5.66
C MET A 114 -28.78 22.67 -6.17
N GLN A 115 -29.98 22.54 -6.74
CA GLN A 115 -30.35 21.41 -7.57
C GLN A 115 -30.50 21.83 -9.03
N ILE A 116 -30.35 20.86 -9.91
CA ILE A 116 -30.70 20.90 -11.32
C ILE A 116 -31.68 19.75 -11.57
N VAL A 117 -32.76 20.04 -12.29
CA VAL A 117 -33.84 19.09 -12.54
C VAL A 117 -34.16 19.10 -14.03
N GLY A 118 -34.01 17.94 -14.67
CA GLY A 118 -34.30 17.74 -16.10
C GLY A 118 -35.60 16.97 -16.36
N GLN A 119 -36.15 16.32 -15.33
CA GLN A 119 -37.40 15.54 -15.37
C GLN A 119 -38.12 15.66 -14.03
N ASN A 120 -39.44 15.58 -14.02
CA ASN A 120 -40.22 15.67 -12.78
C ASN A 120 -39.76 14.61 -11.77
N ASN A 121 -39.47 15.07 -10.55
CA ASN A 121 -39.03 14.25 -9.41
C ASN A 121 -37.69 13.52 -9.61
N ILE A 122 -36.84 14.03 -10.51
CA ILE A 122 -35.47 13.54 -10.71
C ILE A 122 -34.52 14.74 -10.70
N GLY A 123 -33.72 14.83 -9.63
CA GLY A 123 -32.81 15.95 -9.42
C GLY A 123 -31.42 15.50 -9.00
N THR A 124 -30.43 16.31 -9.35
CA THR A 124 -29.06 16.21 -8.84
C THR A 124 -28.58 17.59 -8.41
N GLY A 125 -27.63 17.65 -7.50
CA GLY A 125 -27.12 18.93 -7.04
C GLY A 125 -25.91 18.80 -6.15
N PHE A 126 -25.56 19.93 -5.57
CA PHE A 126 -24.50 20.03 -4.58
C PHE A 126 -24.93 20.95 -3.43
N ALA A 127 -24.34 20.72 -2.27
CA ALA A 127 -24.49 21.58 -1.11
C ALA A 127 -23.16 21.72 -0.37
N VAL A 128 -22.99 22.85 0.31
CA VAL A 128 -21.84 23.13 1.18
C VAL A 128 -22.37 23.61 2.52
N ASP A 129 -21.90 22.98 3.59
CA ASP A 129 -22.22 23.40 4.96
C ASP A 129 -21.39 24.63 5.39
N ILE A 130 -21.73 25.22 6.54
CA ILE A 130 -20.99 26.39 7.06
C ILE A 130 -19.57 26.05 7.57
N ALA A 131 -19.21 24.78 7.68
CA ALA A 131 -17.84 24.34 7.98
C ALA A 131 -17.01 24.12 6.70
N GLY A 132 -17.61 24.28 5.52
CA GLY A 132 -16.97 24.11 4.21
C GLY A 132 -16.96 22.67 3.70
N ASN A 133 -17.66 21.73 4.35
CA ASN A 133 -17.81 20.38 3.82
C ASN A 133 -18.80 20.41 2.65
N ALA A 134 -18.39 19.84 1.53
CA ALA A 134 -19.19 19.79 0.31
C ALA A 134 -19.77 18.40 0.08
N TYR A 135 -20.97 18.37 -0.49
CA TYR A 135 -21.74 17.16 -0.74
C TYR A 135 -22.35 17.26 -2.14
N SER A 136 -22.27 16.19 -2.92
CA SER A 136 -23.14 16.01 -4.08
C SER A 136 -24.36 15.20 -3.68
N PHE A 137 -25.44 15.32 -4.44
CA PHE A 137 -26.63 14.54 -4.20
C PHE A 137 -27.43 14.20 -5.45
N TYR A 138 -28.31 13.21 -5.30
CA TYR A 138 -29.33 12.91 -6.29
C TYR A 138 -30.58 12.32 -5.64
N TYR A 139 -31.70 12.41 -6.36
CA TYR A 139 -32.92 11.66 -6.09
C TYR A 139 -33.63 11.31 -7.40
N ASN A 140 -34.38 10.20 -7.41
CA ASN A 140 -35.14 9.72 -8.56
C ASN A 140 -36.65 9.65 -8.24
N HIS A 141 -37.47 9.40 -9.27
CA HIS A 141 -38.94 9.45 -9.20
C HIS A 141 -39.59 8.62 -8.08
N GLY A 142 -38.93 7.55 -7.60
CA GLY A 142 -39.43 6.70 -6.50
C GLY A 142 -38.76 6.93 -5.14
N HIS A 143 -37.82 7.86 -5.04
CA HIS A 143 -37.16 8.15 -3.76
C HIS A 143 -38.07 8.98 -2.86
N THR A 144 -37.90 8.81 -1.55
CA THR A 144 -38.57 9.62 -0.49
C THR A 144 -37.57 10.42 0.34
N THR A 145 -36.29 10.40 -0.05
CA THR A 145 -35.18 11.11 0.58
C THR A 145 -34.08 11.36 -0.44
N ILE A 146 -33.16 12.27 -0.11
CA ILE A 146 -31.97 12.56 -0.90
C ILE A 146 -30.87 11.55 -0.58
N THR A 147 -30.19 11.05 -1.61
CA THR A 147 -28.93 10.32 -1.45
C THR A 147 -27.77 11.31 -1.51
N TRP A 148 -27.08 11.50 -0.39
CA TRP A 148 -25.93 12.39 -0.27
C TRP A 148 -24.60 11.65 -0.39
N THR A 149 -23.66 12.24 -1.14
CA THR A 149 -22.28 11.76 -1.27
C THR A 149 -21.33 12.87 -0.83
N PRO A 150 -20.56 12.69 0.26
CA PRO A 150 -19.53 13.64 0.66
C PRO A 150 -18.45 13.77 -0.42
N LEU A 151 -18.03 15.00 -0.71
CA LEU A 151 -16.90 15.27 -1.58
C LEU A 151 -15.60 15.32 -0.76
N PRO A 152 -14.43 14.92 -1.34
CA PRO A 152 -13.16 14.92 -0.62
C PRO A 152 -12.83 16.28 -0.02
N SER A 153 -12.44 16.30 1.25
CA SER A 153 -12.03 17.50 1.97
C SER A 153 -10.51 17.72 1.89
N ILE A 154 -10.06 18.91 2.31
CA ILE A 154 -8.62 19.16 2.53
C ILE A 154 -8.03 18.21 3.58
N SER A 155 -8.82 17.80 4.57
CA SER A 155 -8.41 16.81 5.58
C SER A 155 -8.16 15.46 4.93
N ASP A 156 -9.00 15.03 3.98
CA ASP A 156 -8.78 13.78 3.26
C ASP A 156 -7.53 13.85 2.38
N LEU A 157 -7.29 14.98 1.70
CA LEU A 157 -6.05 15.20 0.96
C LEU A 157 -4.82 15.10 1.89
N ASN A 158 -4.88 15.73 3.06
CA ASN A 158 -3.78 15.72 4.02
C ASN A 158 -3.53 14.30 4.56
N LYS A 159 -4.55 13.48 4.82
CA LYS A 159 -4.37 12.07 5.20
C LYS A 159 -3.52 11.30 4.18
N TRP A 160 -3.74 11.54 2.88
CA TRP A 160 -2.94 10.91 1.82
C TRP A 160 -1.51 11.44 1.77
N ASN A 161 -1.33 12.76 1.91
CA ASN A 161 -0.01 13.39 1.88
C ASN A 161 0.86 13.05 3.10
N GLU A 162 0.23 12.87 4.26
CA GLU A 162 0.88 12.47 5.51
C GLU A 162 1.12 10.96 5.62
N SER A 163 0.55 10.17 4.70
CA SER A 163 0.79 8.73 4.66
C SER A 163 2.24 8.43 4.28
N GLN A 164 2.84 7.43 4.92
CA GLN A 164 4.18 6.96 4.57
C GLN A 164 4.14 6.19 3.24
N LEU A 165 4.45 6.87 2.15
CA LEU A 165 4.45 6.30 0.79
C LEU A 165 5.88 6.00 0.33
N ILE A 166 6.37 4.78 0.57
CA ILE A 166 7.57 4.26 -0.10
C ILE A 166 7.21 3.06 -0.95
N LYS A 167 7.73 3.01 -2.19
CA LYS A 167 7.52 1.86 -3.08
C LYS A 167 8.38 0.68 -2.61
N ILE A 168 7.73 -0.41 -2.24
CA ILE A 168 8.38 -1.67 -1.87
C ILE A 168 8.53 -2.60 -3.09
N THR A 169 7.64 -2.44 -4.07
CA THR A 169 7.58 -3.11 -5.38
C THR A 169 7.62 -2.08 -6.49
N ASN A 170 7.75 -2.52 -7.74
CA ASN A 170 7.50 -1.64 -8.90
C ASN A 170 5.99 -1.47 -9.16
N ASP A 171 5.63 -0.60 -10.11
CA ASP A 171 4.23 -0.25 -10.40
C ASP A 171 3.42 -1.38 -11.07
N THR A 172 4.09 -2.45 -11.52
CA THR A 172 3.43 -3.63 -12.09
C THR A 172 3.26 -4.75 -11.05
N GLY A 173 3.53 -4.48 -9.77
CA GLY A 173 3.52 -5.49 -8.70
C GLY A 173 4.72 -6.45 -8.71
N GLY A 174 5.71 -6.19 -9.58
CA GLY A 174 6.98 -6.92 -9.61
C GLY A 174 7.96 -6.43 -8.55
N VAL A 175 9.09 -7.13 -8.42
CA VAL A 175 10.14 -6.74 -7.47
C VAL A 175 10.71 -5.37 -7.80
N ARG A 176 11.21 -4.67 -6.77
CA ARG A 176 11.86 -3.37 -6.96
C ARG A 176 13.23 -3.48 -7.61
N VAL A 177 14.00 -4.50 -7.25
CA VAL A 177 15.33 -4.79 -7.82
C VAL A 177 15.31 -6.16 -8.50
N SER A 178 15.67 -6.23 -9.78
CA SER A 178 15.85 -7.49 -10.50
C SER A 178 17.31 -7.63 -10.91
N VAL A 179 17.92 -8.76 -10.58
CA VAL A 179 19.35 -9.03 -10.75
C VAL A 179 19.55 -10.18 -11.74
N GLY A 180 20.32 -9.92 -12.80
CA GLY A 180 20.66 -10.91 -13.82
C GLY A 180 21.79 -11.85 -13.37
N ALA A 181 22.05 -12.91 -14.14
CA ALA A 181 23.03 -13.95 -13.78
C ALA A 181 24.49 -13.47 -13.73
N THR A 182 24.82 -12.30 -14.29
CA THR A 182 26.19 -11.74 -14.29
C THR A 182 26.38 -10.61 -13.29
N ASP A 183 25.32 -10.17 -12.63
CA ASP A 183 25.33 -9.02 -11.73
C ASP A 183 25.48 -9.47 -10.26
N SER A 184 26.01 -8.60 -9.40
CA SER A 184 25.99 -8.80 -7.95
C SER A 184 24.65 -8.38 -7.35
N LEU A 185 24.01 -9.30 -6.61
CA LEU A 185 22.81 -9.00 -5.84
C LEU A 185 23.08 -7.93 -4.79
N LEU A 186 24.15 -8.11 -4.02
CA LEU A 186 24.46 -7.25 -2.88
C LEU A 186 24.81 -5.82 -3.32
N ASP A 187 25.49 -5.65 -4.45
CA ASP A 187 25.75 -4.33 -5.01
C ASP A 187 24.46 -3.64 -5.49
N LYS A 188 23.62 -4.36 -6.26
CA LYS A 188 22.37 -3.81 -6.81
C LYS A 188 21.39 -3.35 -5.73
N ILE A 189 21.28 -4.10 -4.62
CA ILE A 189 20.43 -3.65 -3.51
C ILE A 189 21.07 -2.47 -2.77
N THR A 190 22.39 -2.46 -2.57
CA THR A 190 23.09 -1.35 -1.93
C THR A 190 22.97 -0.04 -2.73
N GLU A 191 22.96 -0.11 -4.07
CA GLU A 191 22.72 1.05 -4.95
C GLU A 191 21.37 1.74 -4.73
N THR A 192 20.41 1.09 -4.06
CA THR A 192 19.08 1.68 -3.80
C THR A 192 19.06 2.71 -2.68
N GLY A 193 20.13 2.79 -1.89
CA GLY A 193 20.23 3.71 -0.76
C GLY A 193 19.29 3.34 0.40
N LYS A 194 19.02 4.33 1.26
CA LYS A 194 18.17 4.20 2.44
C LYS A 194 16.74 3.91 2.01
N THR A 195 16.34 2.65 2.09
CA THR A 195 15.01 2.24 1.66
C THR A 195 14.62 0.86 2.18
N PHE A 196 13.32 0.54 2.10
CA PHE A 196 12.81 -0.82 2.21
C PHE A 196 12.34 -1.26 0.82
N GLY A 197 12.76 -2.44 0.37
CA GLY A 197 12.47 -2.89 -0.99
C GLY A 197 12.51 -4.40 -1.16
N THR A 198 11.91 -4.87 -2.25
CA THR A 198 11.93 -6.28 -2.66
C THR A 198 12.95 -6.52 -3.77
N PHE A 199 13.40 -7.77 -3.89
CA PHE A 199 14.29 -8.16 -4.98
C PHE A 199 13.98 -9.55 -5.55
N TYR A 200 14.42 -9.75 -6.77
CA TYR A 200 14.61 -11.06 -7.42
C TYR A 200 16.05 -11.17 -7.88
N SER A 201 16.64 -12.33 -7.66
CA SER A 201 17.99 -12.66 -8.11
C SER A 201 17.97 -13.99 -8.86
N MET A 202 18.49 -13.98 -10.09
CA MET A 202 18.56 -15.16 -10.95
C MET A 202 19.60 -16.16 -10.43
N ALA A 203 19.41 -17.45 -10.76
CA ALA A 203 20.42 -18.46 -10.48
C ALA A 203 21.73 -18.08 -11.21
N GLY A 204 22.86 -18.19 -10.52
CA GLY A 204 24.18 -17.79 -11.04
C GLY A 204 24.57 -16.33 -10.79
N ALA A 205 23.66 -15.46 -10.33
CA ALA A 205 24.02 -14.09 -9.92
C ALA A 205 25.13 -14.09 -8.87
N GLN A 206 26.01 -13.10 -8.92
CA GLN A 206 27.07 -12.94 -7.93
C GLN A 206 26.46 -12.55 -6.58
N ASP A 207 27.08 -13.01 -5.49
CA ASP A 207 26.67 -12.76 -4.10
C ASP A 207 25.24 -13.21 -3.77
N ASN A 208 24.69 -14.13 -4.57
CA ASN A 208 23.41 -14.76 -4.31
C ASN A 208 23.53 -15.70 -3.08
N PRO A 209 22.49 -15.83 -2.24
CA PRO A 209 22.53 -16.66 -1.04
C PRO A 209 22.71 -18.16 -1.31
N SER A 210 22.37 -18.63 -2.51
CA SER A 210 22.55 -20.01 -2.94
C SER A 210 22.76 -20.08 -4.46
N GLU A 211 23.05 -21.27 -4.99
CA GLU A 211 23.26 -21.51 -6.42
C GLU A 211 21.99 -21.34 -7.27
N VAL A 212 20.83 -21.26 -6.63
CA VAL A 212 19.52 -21.18 -7.29
C VAL A 212 18.89 -19.80 -7.10
N SER A 213 17.86 -19.50 -7.88
CA SER A 213 17.22 -18.18 -7.82
C SER A 213 16.62 -17.89 -6.44
N ALA A 214 16.73 -16.63 -6.03
CA ALA A 214 16.23 -16.15 -4.75
C ALA A 214 15.31 -14.93 -4.92
N ARG A 215 14.37 -14.77 -3.99
CA ARG A 215 13.54 -13.58 -3.82
C ARG A 215 13.58 -13.15 -2.37
N GLY A 216 13.31 -11.89 -2.13
CA GLY A 216 13.26 -11.42 -0.76
C GLY A 216 13.06 -9.94 -0.63
N PHE A 217 13.43 -9.43 0.53
CA PHE A 217 13.36 -8.02 0.86
C PHE A 217 14.59 -7.58 1.64
N TYR A 218 14.90 -6.30 1.53
CA TYR A 218 16.02 -5.65 2.19
C TYR A 218 15.55 -4.35 2.83
N HIS A 219 16.28 -3.93 3.86
CA HIS A 219 16.05 -2.68 4.56
C HIS A 219 17.39 -2.00 4.86
N PHE A 220 17.60 -0.81 4.29
CA PHE A 220 18.71 0.07 4.66
C PHE A 220 18.21 1.30 5.39
N THR A 221 18.81 1.60 6.54
CA THR A 221 18.41 2.72 7.42
C THR A 221 19.25 3.97 7.25
N SER A 222 20.31 3.90 6.43
CA SER A 222 21.28 4.97 6.19
C SER A 222 21.93 4.83 4.81
N SER A 223 22.57 5.91 4.35
CA SER A 223 23.34 5.92 3.11
C SER A 223 24.59 6.78 3.20
N ASP A 224 25.54 6.49 2.32
CA ASP A 224 26.74 7.29 2.11
C ASP A 224 26.45 8.54 1.23
N SER A 225 27.50 9.32 0.94
CA SER A 225 27.41 10.51 0.09
C SER A 225 27.06 10.22 -1.38
N ASN A 226 27.18 8.97 -1.82
CA ASN A 226 26.78 8.51 -3.16
C ASN A 226 25.39 7.86 -3.14
N ASN A 227 24.65 8.01 -2.03
CA ASN A 227 23.33 7.42 -1.80
C ASN A 227 23.31 5.89 -1.84
N LYS A 228 24.44 5.23 -1.52
CA LYS A 228 24.49 3.77 -1.35
C LYS A 228 24.11 3.40 0.08
N GLY A 229 23.38 2.31 0.28
CA GLY A 229 23.02 1.80 1.60
C GLY A 229 24.25 1.49 2.46
N THR A 230 24.22 1.84 3.74
CA THR A 230 25.40 1.69 4.63
C THR A 230 25.14 0.84 5.88
N TYR A 231 23.91 0.85 6.40
CA TYR A 231 23.49 -0.05 7.48
C TYR A 231 22.16 -0.68 7.12
N GLY A 232 22.07 -2.00 7.25
CA GLY A 232 20.83 -2.70 6.93
C GLY A 232 20.95 -4.21 6.88
N TRP A 233 19.87 -4.84 6.46
CA TRP A 233 19.78 -6.29 6.37
C TRP A 233 19.01 -6.71 5.12
N VAL A 234 19.21 -7.95 4.73
CA VAL A 234 18.49 -8.62 3.66
C VAL A 234 18.01 -9.98 4.14
N ILE A 235 16.76 -10.31 3.81
CA ILE A 235 16.17 -11.64 3.99
C ILE A 235 15.86 -12.17 2.61
N ALA A 236 16.35 -13.37 2.32
CA ALA A 236 16.20 -14.05 1.04
C ALA A 236 15.58 -15.43 1.24
N VAL A 237 14.72 -15.83 0.32
CA VAL A 237 14.20 -17.19 0.20
C VAL A 237 14.52 -17.71 -1.20
N ASP A 238 15.18 -18.85 -1.26
CA ASP A 238 15.50 -19.50 -2.53
C ASP A 238 14.35 -20.37 -3.03
N ASN A 239 14.43 -20.84 -4.29
CA ASN A 239 13.38 -21.68 -4.86
C ASN A 239 13.31 -23.12 -4.27
N LYS A 240 14.24 -23.48 -3.38
CA LYS A 240 14.21 -24.71 -2.57
C LYS A 240 13.60 -24.46 -1.19
N ASN A 241 13.00 -23.29 -0.97
CA ASN A 241 12.38 -22.86 0.28
C ASN A 241 13.38 -22.72 1.45
N ASN A 242 14.64 -22.43 1.16
CA ASN A 242 15.63 -22.11 2.18
C ASN A 242 15.63 -20.61 2.44
N MET A 243 15.64 -20.23 3.71
CA MET A 243 15.72 -18.83 4.13
C MET A 243 17.15 -18.46 4.51
N TYR A 244 17.59 -17.29 4.08
CA TYR A 244 18.91 -16.73 4.35
C TYR A 244 18.80 -15.29 4.82
N THR A 245 19.76 -14.88 5.65
CA THR A 245 19.90 -13.50 6.13
C THR A 245 21.32 -13.02 5.89
N ASN A 246 21.49 -11.73 5.63
CA ASN A 246 22.79 -11.07 5.60
C ASN A 246 22.63 -9.64 6.13
N TYR A 247 23.70 -9.08 6.67
CA TYR A 247 23.73 -7.75 7.27
C TYR A 247 24.82 -6.93 6.61
N LEU A 248 24.52 -5.67 6.30
CA LEU A 248 25.49 -4.68 5.85
C LEU A 248 25.79 -3.73 7.00
N ASP A 249 27.07 -3.63 7.34
CA ASP A 249 27.61 -2.64 8.25
C ASP A 249 28.57 -1.73 7.48
N LEU A 250 28.51 -0.42 7.74
CA LEU A 250 29.34 0.57 7.03
C LEU A 250 30.84 0.29 7.19
N ASN A 251 31.25 -0.15 8.38
CA ASN A 251 32.67 -0.32 8.71
C ASN A 251 33.14 -1.75 8.45
N LEU A 252 32.25 -2.75 8.56
CA LEU A 252 32.60 -4.17 8.41
C LEU A 252 32.20 -4.76 7.05
N GLY A 253 31.44 -4.03 6.23
CA GLY A 253 30.88 -4.51 4.98
C GLY A 253 29.78 -5.57 5.18
N TRP A 254 29.55 -6.37 4.14
CA TRP A 254 28.60 -7.49 4.20
C TRP A 254 29.13 -8.61 5.09
N GLN A 255 28.30 -9.06 6.04
CA GLN A 255 28.68 -10.06 7.04
C GLN A 255 28.61 -11.51 6.54
N GLY A 256 28.20 -11.69 5.28
CA GLY A 256 28.00 -12.99 4.66
C GLY A 256 26.63 -13.59 4.93
N TRP A 257 26.18 -14.46 4.03
CA TRP A 257 24.88 -15.12 4.12
C TRP A 257 24.85 -16.17 5.23
N ARG A 258 23.77 -16.17 6.02
CA ARG A 258 23.46 -17.16 7.04
C ARG A 258 22.14 -17.82 6.73
N ARG A 259 22.15 -19.13 6.51
CA ARG A 259 20.94 -19.94 6.29
C ARG A 259 20.24 -20.21 7.63
N THR A 260 18.93 -20.03 7.68
CA THR A 260 18.10 -20.51 8.79
C THR A 260 17.81 -21.99 8.58
N LEU A 261 18.23 -22.82 9.54
CA LEU A 261 18.02 -24.26 9.51
C LEU A 261 16.70 -24.63 10.18
N ASN A 262 16.07 -25.71 9.72
CA ASN A 262 14.82 -26.23 10.28
C ASN A 262 14.90 -27.75 10.53
N GLU A 263 13.76 -28.38 10.88
CA GLU A 263 13.71 -29.82 11.20
C GLU A 263 14.17 -30.73 10.05
N VAL A 264 13.97 -30.32 8.80
CA VAL A 264 14.46 -31.09 7.63
C VAL A 264 15.99 -31.13 7.61
N ASP A 265 16.65 -30.08 8.07
CA ASP A 265 18.11 -29.97 8.13
C ASP A 265 18.75 -30.83 9.23
N GLN A 266 17.95 -31.31 10.19
CA GLN A 266 18.39 -32.26 11.20
C GLN A 266 18.41 -33.70 10.67
N GLN A 267 17.76 -33.98 9.54
CA GLN A 267 17.71 -35.33 8.97
C GLN A 267 19.09 -35.77 8.50
N ILE A 268 19.48 -36.99 8.93
CA ILE A 268 20.76 -37.59 8.56
C ILE A 268 20.56 -38.53 7.38
N THR A 269 21.33 -38.30 6.31
CA THR A 269 21.49 -39.29 5.25
C THR A 269 22.55 -40.31 5.68
N TRP A 270 22.12 -41.56 5.84
CA TRP A 270 22.97 -42.63 6.35
C TRP A 270 23.83 -43.28 5.27
N THR A 271 25.10 -43.52 5.60
CA THR A 271 26.08 -44.21 4.76
C THR A 271 26.64 -45.42 5.51
N THR A 272 26.69 -46.58 4.86
CA THR A 272 27.36 -47.77 5.40
C THR A 272 28.87 -47.65 5.16
N PRO A 273 29.72 -47.68 6.22
CA PRO A 273 31.15 -47.61 6.05
C PRO A 273 31.72 -48.91 5.47
N ARG A 274 32.84 -48.80 4.75
CA ARG A 274 33.66 -49.96 4.39
C ARG A 274 34.42 -50.44 5.63
N LEU A 275 34.08 -51.62 6.13
CA LEU A 275 34.78 -52.24 7.25
C LEU A 275 36.16 -52.77 6.82
N LEU A 276 37.13 -52.64 7.72
CA LEU A 276 38.55 -52.93 7.51
C LEU A 276 39.03 -53.98 8.52
N ASN A 277 40.22 -54.53 8.28
CA ASN A 277 40.97 -55.33 9.27
C ASN A 277 40.18 -56.52 9.87
N GLY A 278 39.33 -57.17 9.07
CA GLY A 278 38.57 -58.36 9.49
C GLY A 278 37.29 -58.06 10.27
N TRP A 279 36.99 -56.79 10.57
CA TRP A 279 35.70 -56.40 11.15
C TRP A 279 34.55 -56.71 10.19
N LYS A 280 33.46 -57.22 10.74
CA LYS A 280 32.23 -57.54 10.01
C LYS A 280 31.06 -56.81 10.63
N GLN A 281 30.04 -56.54 9.82
CA GLN A 281 28.77 -56.02 10.32
C GLN A 281 28.12 -57.09 11.18
N TYR A 282 27.60 -56.70 12.34
CA TYR A 282 26.93 -57.63 13.24
C TYR A 282 25.60 -58.12 12.66
N SER A 283 24.71 -57.19 12.28
CA SER A 283 23.41 -57.47 11.67
C SER A 283 23.04 -56.39 10.65
N SER A 284 22.54 -56.79 9.49
CA SER A 284 22.02 -55.86 8.46
C SER A 284 20.62 -55.37 8.73
N SER A 285 19.82 -56.08 9.51
CA SER A 285 18.41 -55.74 9.75
C SER A 285 18.18 -55.04 11.08
N SER A 286 18.91 -55.41 12.13
CA SER A 286 18.64 -54.92 13.49
C SER A 286 19.55 -53.76 13.90
N LEU A 287 20.84 -53.83 13.55
CA LEU A 287 21.87 -52.85 13.96
C LEU A 287 22.88 -52.61 12.83
N PRO A 288 22.43 -52.14 11.65
CA PRO A 288 23.34 -51.86 10.54
C PRO A 288 24.34 -50.77 10.95
N ILE A 289 25.63 -51.06 10.82
CA ILE A 289 26.67 -50.06 11.05
C ILE A 289 26.58 -48.99 9.97
N ARG A 290 26.42 -47.75 10.39
CA ARG A 290 26.26 -46.60 9.51
C ARG A 290 26.71 -45.32 10.19
N PHE A 291 27.11 -44.36 9.39
CA PHE A 291 27.38 -43.00 9.84
C PHE A 291 26.66 -42.01 8.95
N GLY A 292 26.43 -40.81 9.45
CA GLY A 292 25.89 -39.73 8.65
C GLY A 292 26.07 -38.39 9.34
N LYS A 293 25.78 -37.30 8.63
CA LYS A 293 25.98 -35.94 9.12
C LYS A 293 24.75 -35.10 8.77
N ASN A 294 24.27 -34.30 9.71
CA ASN A 294 23.20 -33.33 9.46
C ASN A 294 23.75 -31.97 8.99
N ALA A 295 22.88 -31.01 8.66
CA ALA A 295 23.34 -29.69 8.19
C ALA A 295 24.00 -28.84 9.28
N LEU A 296 23.82 -29.21 10.56
CA LEU A 296 24.51 -28.61 11.71
C LEU A 296 25.96 -29.13 11.85
N GLY A 297 26.40 -30.04 10.98
CA GLY A 297 27.73 -30.62 11.05
C GLY A 297 27.90 -31.65 12.17
N GLU A 298 26.81 -32.14 12.76
CA GLU A 298 26.84 -33.22 13.75
C GLU A 298 26.89 -34.56 13.02
N VAL A 299 27.95 -35.32 13.29
CA VAL A 299 28.12 -36.67 12.78
C VAL A 299 27.58 -37.65 13.81
N GLU A 300 26.80 -38.61 13.35
CA GLU A 300 26.32 -39.74 14.14
C GLU A 300 26.87 -41.04 13.57
N ILE A 301 27.35 -41.93 14.45
CA ILE A 301 27.70 -43.31 14.13
C ILE A 301 26.80 -44.22 14.96
N THR A 302 26.10 -45.13 14.28
CA THR A 302 25.16 -46.07 14.90
C THR A 302 25.30 -47.47 14.32
N GLY A 303 24.91 -48.50 15.09
CA GLY A 303 24.89 -49.89 14.66
C GLY A 303 25.89 -50.75 15.42
N ALA A 304 26.23 -51.92 14.89
CA ALA A 304 27.17 -52.83 15.55
C ALA A 304 28.06 -53.62 14.59
N VAL A 305 29.25 -53.97 15.08
CA VAL A 305 30.27 -54.76 14.37
C VAL A 305 30.75 -55.95 15.23
N ARG A 306 31.47 -56.88 14.58
CA ARG A 306 32.06 -58.06 15.24
C ARG A 306 33.35 -58.57 14.55
N ASP A 307 33.99 -59.54 15.18
CA ASP A 307 35.12 -60.38 14.71
C ASP A 307 36.48 -59.69 14.50
N GLY A 308 36.59 -58.37 14.60
CA GLY A 308 37.86 -57.68 14.32
C GLY A 308 38.80 -57.60 15.52
N PRO A 309 40.06 -57.15 15.28
CA PRO A 309 41.07 -57.02 16.31
C PRO A 309 40.86 -55.76 17.16
N LEU A 310 41.21 -55.86 18.45
CA LEU A 310 41.28 -54.73 19.37
C LEU A 310 42.59 -53.94 19.20
N GLY A 311 42.58 -52.67 19.63
CA GLY A 311 43.73 -51.77 19.63
C GLY A 311 43.51 -50.56 18.74
N GLU A 312 44.58 -49.88 18.35
CA GLU A 312 44.52 -48.75 17.42
C GLU A 312 44.47 -49.19 15.95
N ILE A 313 43.69 -50.23 15.68
CA ILE A 313 43.46 -50.81 14.36
C ILE A 313 42.05 -50.40 13.92
N PRO A 314 41.89 -49.70 12.78
CA PRO A 314 40.61 -49.10 12.43
C PRO A 314 39.57 -50.17 12.06
N VAL A 315 38.37 -50.01 12.61
CA VAL A 315 37.15 -50.67 12.14
C VAL A 315 36.78 -50.14 10.76
N PHE A 316 36.83 -48.82 10.60
CA PHE A 316 36.69 -48.09 9.34
C PHE A 316 37.29 -46.69 9.49
N VAL A 317 37.34 -45.93 8.40
CA VAL A 317 37.84 -44.55 8.36
C VAL A 317 36.74 -43.63 7.86
N LEU A 318 36.47 -42.56 8.61
CA LEU A 318 35.52 -41.51 8.21
C LEU A 318 36.12 -40.68 7.06
N PRO A 319 35.33 -40.41 6.01
CA PRO A 319 35.77 -39.54 4.92
C PRO A 319 35.97 -38.10 5.41
N GLU A 320 36.72 -37.32 4.63
CA GLU A 320 36.87 -35.89 4.86
C GLU A 320 35.49 -35.20 4.94
N GLY A 321 35.36 -34.24 5.85
CA GLY A 321 34.08 -33.62 6.18
C GLY A 321 33.23 -34.37 7.20
N TYR A 322 33.55 -35.62 7.56
CA TYR A 322 32.90 -36.38 8.64
C TYR A 322 33.85 -36.63 9.83
N ARG A 323 35.09 -36.16 9.74
CA ARG A 323 36.12 -36.35 10.78
C ARG A 323 35.89 -35.41 11.95
N PRO A 324 36.10 -35.85 13.20
CA PRO A 324 35.92 -35.00 14.34
C PRO A 324 37.04 -33.94 14.43
N LYS A 325 36.70 -32.75 14.93
CA LYS A 325 37.67 -31.66 15.12
C LYS A 325 38.71 -31.95 16.22
N GLN A 326 38.31 -32.74 17.20
CA GLN A 326 39.14 -33.25 18.29
C GLN A 326 38.90 -34.74 18.44
N SER A 327 39.89 -35.48 18.93
CA SER A 327 39.70 -36.93 19.09
C SER A 327 38.57 -37.25 20.07
N VAL A 328 37.77 -38.26 19.75
CA VAL A 328 36.58 -38.66 20.52
C VAL A 328 36.82 -39.99 21.19
N TYR A 329 36.56 -40.07 22.49
CA TYR A 329 36.48 -41.33 23.22
C TYR A 329 35.02 -41.68 23.48
N TYR A 330 34.67 -42.92 23.18
CA TYR A 330 33.32 -43.44 23.36
C TYR A 330 33.40 -44.77 24.12
N VAL A 331 32.52 -44.93 25.11
CA VAL A 331 32.30 -46.21 25.79
C VAL A 331 30.93 -46.72 25.42
N GLY A 332 30.86 -47.90 24.81
CA GLY A 332 29.61 -48.54 24.40
C GLY A 332 29.49 -49.96 24.90
N VAL A 333 28.41 -50.63 24.51
CA VAL A 333 28.11 -52.00 24.96
C VAL A 333 28.93 -53.00 24.16
N ALA A 334 29.41 -54.05 24.83
CA ALA A 334 30.05 -55.20 24.22
C ALA A 334 29.27 -56.51 24.53
N SER A 335 29.55 -57.59 23.79
CA SER A 335 28.96 -58.90 24.03
C SER A 335 29.20 -59.38 25.46
N SER A 336 28.20 -60.03 26.08
CA SER A 336 28.38 -60.81 27.31
C SER A 336 28.57 -62.31 27.06
N LEU A 337 28.67 -62.74 25.79
CA LEU A 337 28.84 -64.15 25.45
C LEU A 337 30.10 -64.71 26.11
N GLY A 338 29.98 -65.83 26.82
CA GLY A 338 31.09 -66.47 27.54
C GLY A 338 31.49 -65.80 28.86
N THR A 339 30.76 -64.77 29.31
CA THR A 339 30.94 -64.11 30.62
C THR A 339 29.60 -63.97 31.34
N SER A 340 29.38 -64.73 32.42
CA SER A 340 28.10 -64.70 33.14
C SER A 340 27.95 -63.45 34.02
N GLY A 341 26.78 -62.80 33.96
CA GLY A 341 26.30 -61.90 35.01
C GLY A 341 26.85 -60.46 35.04
N VAL A 342 27.68 -60.03 34.08
CA VAL A 342 28.26 -58.68 34.08
C VAL A 342 28.06 -58.00 32.72
N PRO A 343 27.46 -56.78 32.67
CA PRO A 343 27.41 -55.98 31.45
C PRO A 343 28.82 -55.70 30.93
N GLN A 344 29.06 -56.01 29.65
CA GLN A 344 30.36 -55.80 29.03
C GLN A 344 30.36 -54.47 28.27
N TYR A 345 31.51 -53.82 28.25
CA TYR A 345 31.72 -52.55 27.58
C TYR A 345 32.96 -52.59 26.71
N HIS A 346 33.04 -51.66 25.76
CA HIS A 346 34.25 -51.43 24.97
C HIS A 346 34.60 -49.95 25.00
N ARG A 347 35.86 -49.64 24.71
CA ARG A 347 36.31 -48.26 24.48
C ARG A 347 36.68 -48.11 23.02
N THR A 348 36.00 -47.18 22.36
CA THR A 348 36.31 -46.73 21.00
C THR A 348 37.05 -45.40 21.06
N PHE A 349 38.06 -45.26 20.21
CA PHE A 349 38.80 -44.03 19.96
C PHE A 349 38.63 -43.63 18.51
N ILE A 350 38.12 -42.42 18.30
CA ILE A 350 37.98 -41.80 16.98
C ILE A 350 38.99 -40.66 16.89
N THR A 351 39.96 -40.82 16.01
CA THR A 351 41.04 -39.84 15.82
C THR A 351 40.59 -38.71 14.89
N THR A 352 41.30 -37.58 14.91
CA THR A 352 41.04 -36.43 14.02
C THR A 352 41.28 -36.74 12.54
N ASP A 353 42.06 -37.78 12.22
CA ASP A 353 42.23 -38.28 10.85
C ASP A 353 41.05 -39.18 10.38
N GLY A 354 40.10 -39.45 11.26
CA GLY A 354 38.87 -40.20 10.96
C GLY A 354 38.94 -41.69 11.25
N ARG A 355 40.06 -42.25 11.73
CA ARG A 355 40.10 -43.67 12.12
C ARG A 355 39.22 -43.92 13.34
N VAL A 356 38.29 -44.86 13.21
CA VAL A 356 37.44 -45.37 14.30
C VAL A 356 38.02 -46.70 14.78
N CYS A 357 38.62 -46.72 15.98
CA CYS A 357 39.35 -47.87 16.50
C CYS A 357 38.73 -48.36 17.82
N VAL A 358 38.46 -49.67 17.93
CA VAL A 358 38.00 -50.28 19.19
C VAL A 358 39.24 -50.70 19.97
N GLN A 359 39.64 -49.89 20.96
CA GLN A 359 40.91 -50.06 21.65
C GLN A 359 40.91 -51.25 22.62
N LEU A 360 39.79 -51.48 23.30
CA LEU A 360 39.64 -52.59 24.25
C LEU A 360 38.18 -52.99 24.42
N SER A 361 37.97 -54.21 24.92
CA SER A 361 36.70 -54.77 25.37
C SER A 361 36.88 -55.39 26.75
N SER A 362 35.91 -55.22 27.64
CA SER A 362 35.94 -55.84 28.97
C SER A 362 35.68 -57.36 28.93
N ASN A 363 35.09 -57.87 27.84
CA ASN A 363 34.87 -59.30 27.68
C ASN A 363 36.16 -60.00 27.27
N SER A 364 36.76 -60.80 28.15
CA SER A 364 37.98 -61.55 27.86
C SER A 364 37.76 -62.88 27.14
N SER A 365 36.53 -63.42 27.17
CA SER A 365 36.18 -64.69 26.52
C SER A 365 35.86 -64.53 25.04
N ASN A 366 35.05 -63.52 24.71
CA ASN A 366 34.61 -63.20 23.34
C ASN A 366 34.63 -61.68 23.12
N PRO A 367 35.82 -61.05 23.07
CA PRO A 367 35.98 -59.61 23.17
C PRO A 367 35.28 -58.79 22.09
N THR A 368 35.13 -59.34 20.89
CA THR A 368 34.61 -58.62 19.73
C THR A 368 33.43 -59.32 19.07
N GLU A 369 32.70 -60.17 19.80
CA GLU A 369 31.51 -60.85 19.28
C GLU A 369 30.35 -59.87 18.99
N PHE A 370 30.30 -58.76 19.72
CA PHE A 370 29.32 -57.69 19.55
C PHE A 370 29.91 -56.39 20.10
N ILE A 371 30.01 -55.36 19.26
CA ILE A 371 30.50 -54.02 19.61
C ILE A 371 29.52 -52.99 19.05
N THR A 372 28.86 -52.21 19.91
CA THR A 372 27.87 -51.21 19.46
C THR A 372 28.48 -49.84 19.23
N PHE A 373 27.84 -49.05 18.38
CA PHE A 373 28.10 -47.62 18.24
C PHE A 373 26.78 -46.89 18.44
N LEU A 374 26.82 -45.85 19.27
CA LEU A 374 25.79 -44.83 19.37
C LEU A 374 26.48 -43.55 19.86
N VAL A 375 27.21 -42.91 18.94
CA VAL A 375 28.05 -41.76 19.25
C VAL A 375 27.73 -40.61 18.30
N LYS A 376 27.66 -39.40 18.86
CA LYS A 376 27.51 -38.15 18.13
C LYS A 376 28.67 -37.21 18.45
N PHE A 377 29.17 -36.50 17.44
CA PHE A 377 30.20 -35.47 17.62
C PHE A 377 30.11 -34.38 16.54
N SER A 378 30.66 -33.20 16.83
CA SER A 378 30.70 -32.07 15.90
C SER A 378 31.88 -32.16 14.93
N THR A 379 31.65 -31.72 13.69
CA THR A 379 32.68 -31.41 12.70
C THR A 379 33.00 -29.91 12.60
N LEU A 380 32.17 -29.04 13.22
CA LEU A 380 32.35 -27.59 13.31
C LEU A 380 33.27 -27.19 14.47
#